data_AF-A0A959Y956-F1
#
_entry.id   AF-A0A959Y956-F1
#
_cell.length_a   1.000
_cell.length_b   1.000
_cell.length_c   1.000
_cell.angle_alpha   90.00
_cell.angle_beta   90.00
_cell.angle_gamma   90.00
#
_symmetry.space_group_name_H-M   'P 1'
#
loop_
_entity.id
_entity.type
_entity.pdbx_description
1 polymer ?
#
loop_
_entity_poly.entity_id
_entity_poly.type
_entity_poly.pdbx_seq_one_letter_code
_entity_poly.pdbx_strand_id
1 'polypeptide(L)'
;FRTMIASPVLTDVKLAFEGMDVYDVIPKSVPDLFADKPIVVYGKYRGRADGRVRVTGSNGAGRFDQSMPVAQANVSGDNAALRYLWARQKIRVLSDYNHFSGQPETRKQIVDLGLKYNLLTEFTSFVAVDHSRPADKGRSLQKSMHNTSGSVPEPHEWSLIALGVLLLVFLLFANKGAFHA
;
A
#
# COMPACT_ATOMS: atom_id res chain seq x y z
N PHE A 1 -17.09 3.79 -20.99
CA PHE A 1 -17.97 3.57 -19.82
C PHE A 1 -19.11 2.59 -20.11
N ARG A 2 -20.07 2.87 -21.03
CA ARG A 2 -21.19 1.96 -21.36
C ARG A 2 -20.75 0.55 -21.80
N THR A 3 -19.73 0.42 -22.65
CA THR A 3 -19.20 -0.88 -23.10
C THR A 3 -18.60 -1.72 -21.95
N MET A 4 -18.10 -1.06 -20.90
CA MET A 4 -17.42 -1.72 -19.76
C MET A 4 -18.40 -2.34 -18.75
N ILE A 5 -19.61 -1.78 -18.65
CA ILE A 5 -20.72 -2.31 -17.81
C ILE A 5 -21.65 -3.26 -18.58
N ALA A 6 -21.53 -3.34 -19.90
CA ALA A 6 -22.43 -4.11 -20.76
C ALA A 6 -22.09 -5.61 -20.87
N SER A 7 -20.98 -6.05 -20.27
CA SER A 7 -20.54 -7.46 -20.38
C SER A 7 -19.85 -7.93 -19.11
N PRO A 8 -20.61 -8.28 -18.05
CA PRO A 8 -20.03 -8.96 -16.90
C PRO A 8 -19.44 -10.31 -17.35
N VAL A 9 -18.19 -10.56 -16.96
CA VAL A 9 -17.46 -11.81 -17.22
C VAL A 9 -17.90 -12.91 -16.26
N LEU A 10 -18.25 -12.53 -15.03
CA LEU A 10 -18.76 -13.45 -14.00
C LEU A 10 -19.74 -12.72 -13.07
N THR A 11 -20.92 -13.28 -12.86
CA THR A 11 -21.97 -12.75 -11.97
C THR A 11 -22.27 -13.71 -10.81
N ASP A 12 -22.96 -13.20 -9.77
CA ASP A 12 -23.28 -13.96 -8.54
C ASP A 12 -22.03 -14.60 -7.93
N VAL A 13 -20.95 -13.81 -7.86
CA VAL A 13 -19.66 -14.28 -7.39
C VAL A 13 -19.74 -14.62 -5.90
N LYS A 14 -19.40 -15.85 -5.54
CA LYS A 14 -19.32 -16.32 -4.14
C LYS A 14 -17.95 -16.88 -3.85
N LEU A 15 -17.48 -16.60 -2.64
CA LEU A 15 -16.22 -17.11 -2.11
C LEU A 15 -16.48 -18.03 -0.93
N ALA A 16 -15.82 -19.18 -0.96
CA ALA A 16 -15.77 -20.11 0.16
C ALA A 16 -14.30 -20.43 0.48
N PHE A 17 -14.02 -20.63 1.77
CA PHE A 17 -12.70 -20.97 2.28
C PHE A 17 -12.77 -22.36 2.91
N GLU A 18 -12.01 -23.31 2.37
CA GLU A 18 -12.05 -24.72 2.77
C GLU A 18 -10.78 -25.05 3.54
N GLY A 19 -10.92 -25.61 4.75
CA GLY A 19 -9.77 -26.01 5.57
C GLY A 19 -8.97 -24.84 6.16
N MET A 20 -9.53 -23.64 6.25
CA MET A 20 -8.90 -22.47 6.87
C MET A 20 -9.89 -21.70 7.76
N ASP A 21 -9.40 -21.16 8.88
CA ASP A 21 -10.16 -20.21 9.71
C ASP A 21 -9.96 -18.79 9.18
N VAL A 22 -10.82 -18.37 8.25
CA VAL A 22 -10.80 -17.05 7.61
C VAL A 22 -11.86 -16.14 8.24
N TYR A 23 -11.48 -14.91 8.57
CA TYR A 23 -12.34 -13.92 9.21
C TYR A 23 -12.05 -12.51 8.70
N ASP A 24 -12.97 -11.58 8.97
CA ASP A 24 -12.85 -10.16 8.63
C ASP A 24 -12.60 -9.90 7.12
N VAL A 25 -13.37 -10.63 6.30
CA VAL A 25 -13.32 -10.58 4.84
C VAL A 25 -14.04 -9.35 4.30
N ILE A 26 -13.46 -8.71 3.29
CA ILE A 26 -13.93 -7.47 2.68
C ILE A 26 -13.73 -7.55 1.15
N PRO A 27 -14.73 -7.20 0.34
CA PRO A 27 -16.08 -6.79 0.74
C PRO A 27 -16.92 -7.96 1.31
N LYS A 28 -17.97 -7.64 2.09
CA LYS A 28 -18.89 -8.66 2.62
C LYS A 28 -19.68 -9.36 1.51
N SER A 29 -20.05 -8.62 0.48
CA SER A 29 -20.67 -9.14 -0.73
C SER A 29 -19.72 -8.89 -1.90
N VAL A 30 -19.35 -9.96 -2.58
CA VAL A 30 -18.43 -9.88 -3.72
C VAL A 30 -19.19 -9.38 -4.94
N PRO A 31 -18.72 -8.31 -5.62
CA PRO A 31 -19.41 -7.76 -6.78
C PRO A 31 -19.21 -8.65 -8.01
N ASP A 32 -19.97 -8.37 -9.07
CA ASP A 32 -19.76 -8.99 -10.37
C ASP A 32 -18.40 -8.58 -10.97
N LEU A 33 -17.78 -9.51 -11.70
CA LEU A 33 -16.50 -9.31 -12.38
C LEU A 33 -16.75 -8.75 -13.79
N PHE A 34 -16.10 -7.64 -14.10
CA PHE A 34 -16.11 -7.03 -15.43
C PHE A 34 -14.73 -7.16 -16.08
N ALA A 35 -14.67 -7.16 -17.42
CA ALA A 35 -13.45 -7.47 -18.17
C ALA A 35 -12.24 -6.58 -17.83
N ASP A 36 -12.48 -5.34 -17.40
CA ASP A 36 -11.43 -4.32 -17.27
C ASP A 36 -10.95 -4.10 -15.83
N LYS A 37 -11.56 -4.75 -14.82
CA LYS A 37 -11.23 -4.52 -13.40
C LYS A 37 -11.24 -5.82 -12.60
N PRO A 38 -10.14 -6.14 -11.90
CA PRO A 38 -10.12 -7.30 -11.02
C PRO A 38 -11.01 -7.04 -9.79
N ILE A 39 -11.59 -8.11 -9.27
CA ILE A 39 -12.14 -8.13 -7.92
C ILE A 39 -10.98 -8.39 -6.96
N VAL A 40 -10.82 -7.51 -5.97
CA VAL A 40 -9.84 -7.69 -4.90
C VAL A 40 -10.57 -7.93 -3.59
N VAL A 41 -10.30 -9.09 -2.99
CA VAL A 41 -10.85 -9.47 -1.69
C VAL A 41 -9.73 -9.53 -0.67
N TYR A 42 -9.95 -8.87 0.47
CA TYR A 42 -9.04 -8.86 1.60
C TYR A 42 -9.64 -9.68 2.73
N GLY A 43 -8.82 -10.40 3.47
CA GLY A 43 -9.27 -11.18 4.61
C GLY A 43 -8.11 -11.49 5.55
N LYS A 44 -8.47 -11.94 6.75
CA LYS A 44 -7.51 -12.39 7.76
C LYS A 44 -7.75 -13.87 8.01
N TYR A 45 -6.72 -14.57 8.46
CA TYR A 45 -6.85 -15.98 8.84
C TYR A 45 -6.15 -16.24 10.18
N ARG A 46 -6.49 -17.35 10.83
CA ARG A 46 -5.78 -17.88 12.00
C ARG A 46 -5.11 -19.19 11.65
N GLY A 47 -3.99 -19.49 12.31
CA GLY A 47 -3.26 -20.72 12.10
C GLY A 47 -2.48 -20.73 10.78
N ARG A 48 -2.43 -21.89 10.12
CA ARG A 48 -1.71 -22.09 8.86
C ARG A 48 -2.64 -21.81 7.66
N ALA A 49 -2.05 -21.35 6.56
CA ALA A 49 -2.75 -21.07 5.31
C ALA A 49 -2.61 -22.24 4.32
N ASP A 50 -3.04 -23.43 4.73
CA ASP A 50 -2.87 -24.70 3.98
C ASP A 50 -4.14 -25.22 3.28
N GLY A 51 -5.23 -24.44 3.31
CA GLY A 51 -6.49 -24.82 2.65
C GLY A 51 -6.69 -24.26 1.24
N ARG A 52 -7.95 -24.09 0.84
CA ARG A 52 -8.34 -23.69 -0.52
C ARG A 52 -9.32 -22.52 -0.53
N VAL A 53 -9.26 -21.72 -1.58
CA VAL A 53 -10.28 -20.72 -1.91
C VAL A 53 -11.09 -21.25 -3.08
N ARG A 54 -12.41 -21.37 -2.89
CA ARG A 54 -13.34 -21.74 -3.95
C ARG A 54 -14.14 -20.52 -4.38
N VAL A 55 -14.14 -20.27 -5.69
CA VAL A 55 -14.87 -19.19 -6.36
C VAL A 55 -15.97 -19.83 -7.20
N THR A 56 -17.20 -19.41 -6.98
CA THR A 56 -18.34 -19.82 -7.82
C THR A 56 -19.06 -18.61 -8.39
N GLY A 57 -19.72 -18.79 -9.53
CA GLY A 57 -20.58 -17.78 -10.13
C GLY A 57 -21.21 -18.28 -11.42
N SER A 58 -21.72 -17.35 -12.23
CA SER A 58 -22.30 -17.64 -13.56
C SER A 58 -21.66 -16.77 -14.63
N ASN A 59 -21.37 -17.35 -15.80
CA ASN A 59 -20.87 -16.62 -16.97
C ASN A 59 -21.66 -17.03 -18.22
N GLY A 60 -21.31 -16.46 -19.38
CA GLY A 60 -21.98 -16.76 -20.66
C GLY A 60 -21.90 -18.22 -21.11
N ALA A 61 -20.99 -19.02 -20.55
CA ALA A 61 -20.85 -20.46 -20.83
C ALA A 61 -21.55 -21.35 -19.79
N GLY A 62 -22.14 -20.78 -18.74
CA GLY A 62 -22.85 -21.50 -17.69
C GLY A 62 -22.24 -21.29 -16.30
N ARG A 63 -22.33 -22.33 -15.45
CA ARG A 63 -21.84 -22.26 -14.06
C ARG A 63 -20.31 -22.26 -14.03
N PHE A 64 -19.75 -21.28 -13.34
CA PHE A 64 -18.33 -21.20 -13.03
C PHE A 64 -18.06 -21.74 -11.63
N ASP A 65 -17.05 -22.59 -11.51
CA ASP A 65 -16.61 -23.18 -10.25
C ASP A 65 -15.12 -23.49 -10.34
N GLN A 66 -14.32 -22.80 -9.54
CA GLN A 66 -12.87 -22.97 -9.50
C GLN A 66 -12.40 -22.99 -8.06
N SER A 67 -11.49 -23.91 -7.73
CA SER A 67 -10.91 -24.02 -6.40
C SER A 67 -9.39 -23.97 -6.51
N MET A 68 -8.75 -23.08 -5.75
CA MET A 68 -7.31 -22.80 -5.82
C MET A 68 -6.66 -23.07 -4.44
N PRO A 69 -5.55 -23.82 -4.37
CA PRO A 69 -4.83 -24.05 -3.11
C PRO A 69 -4.09 -22.79 -2.65
N VAL A 70 -4.21 -22.44 -1.36
CA VAL A 70 -3.52 -21.28 -0.76
C VAL A 70 -2.07 -21.60 -0.42
N ALA A 71 -1.74 -22.88 -0.20
CA ALA A 71 -0.38 -23.31 0.10
C ALA A 71 0.66 -22.94 -0.98
N GLN A 72 0.22 -22.61 -2.20
CA GLN A 72 1.08 -22.11 -3.28
C GLN A 72 1.42 -20.62 -3.16
N ALA A 73 0.80 -19.89 -2.22
CA ALA A 73 1.08 -18.48 -1.99
C ALA A 73 2.38 -18.32 -1.18
N ASN A 74 3.21 -17.35 -1.58
CA ASN A 74 4.42 -16.98 -0.85
C ASN A 74 4.08 -16.26 0.46
N VAL A 75 3.90 -17.03 1.53
CA VAL A 75 3.70 -16.51 2.88
C VAL A 75 5.07 -16.13 3.47
N SER A 76 5.48 -14.87 3.28
CA SER A 76 6.66 -14.28 3.96
C SER A 76 6.23 -13.28 5.04
N GLY A 77 7.04 -13.14 6.09
CA GLY A 77 6.93 -12.06 7.07
C GLY A 77 7.11 -10.66 6.44
N ASP A 78 7.74 -10.59 5.26
CA ASP A 78 7.93 -9.35 4.48
C ASP A 78 6.61 -8.78 3.94
N ASN A 79 5.54 -9.58 3.95
CA ASN A 79 4.21 -9.17 3.53
C ASN A 79 3.52 -8.22 4.53
N ALA A 80 4.28 -7.51 5.37
CA ALA A 80 3.77 -6.53 6.32
C ALA A 80 2.86 -5.48 5.66
N ALA A 81 3.09 -5.15 4.38
CA ALA A 81 2.24 -4.25 3.60
C ALA A 81 0.78 -4.74 3.47
N LEU A 82 0.54 -6.05 3.39
CA LEU A 82 -0.82 -6.62 3.24
C LEU A 82 -1.72 -6.26 4.42
N ARG A 83 -1.16 -6.19 5.63
CA ARG A 83 -1.85 -5.73 6.83
C ARG A 83 -2.42 -4.32 6.65
N TYR A 84 -1.60 -3.40 6.12
CA TYR A 84 -2.01 -2.01 5.91
C TYR A 84 -3.02 -1.88 4.78
N LEU A 85 -2.90 -2.69 3.72
CA LEU A 85 -3.88 -2.73 2.63
C LEU A 85 -5.25 -3.18 3.15
N TRP A 86 -5.30 -4.25 3.95
CA TRP A 86 -6.53 -4.70 4.60
C TRP A 86 -7.11 -3.59 5.50
N ALA A 87 -6.29 -2.97 6.35
CA ALA A 87 -6.75 -1.94 7.28
C ALA A 87 -7.31 -0.70 6.56
N ARG A 88 -6.62 -0.22 5.51
CA ARG A 88 -7.09 0.90 4.68
C ARG A 88 -8.41 0.58 3.99
N GLN A 89 -8.55 -0.64 3.44
CA GLN A 89 -9.80 -1.05 2.81
C GLN A 89 -10.94 -1.17 3.82
N LYS A 90 -10.68 -1.68 5.03
CA LYS A 90 -11.66 -1.74 6.11
C LYS A 90 -12.13 -0.35 6.53
N ILE A 91 -11.19 0.57 6.75
CA ILE A 91 -11.50 1.96 7.08
C ILE A 91 -12.35 2.58 5.98
N ARG A 92 -12.00 2.41 4.69
CA ARG A 92 -12.79 2.93 3.57
C ARG A 92 -14.24 2.46 3.62
N VAL A 93 -14.47 1.16 3.74
CA VAL A 93 -15.83 0.59 3.80
C VAL A 93 -16.61 1.09 5.01
N LEU A 94 -15.95 1.22 6.17
CA LEU A 94 -16.58 1.77 7.37
C LEU A 94 -16.90 3.26 7.21
N SER A 95 -16.01 4.04 6.62
CA SER A 95 -16.23 5.47 6.33
C SER A 95 -17.39 5.67 5.36
N ASP A 96 -17.46 4.87 4.29
CA ASP A 96 -18.57 4.89 3.33
C ASP A 96 -19.90 4.62 4.06
N TYR A 97 -19.94 3.57 4.91
CA TYR A 97 -21.14 3.26 5.70
C TYR A 97 -21.47 4.32 6.77
N ASN A 98 -20.45 4.91 7.39
CA ASN A 98 -20.62 5.95 8.40
C ASN A 98 -21.24 7.22 7.80
N HIS A 99 -20.90 7.55 6.55
CA HIS A 99 -21.50 8.69 5.85
C HIS A 99 -23.03 8.57 5.72
N PHE A 100 -23.54 7.35 5.54
CA PHE A 100 -24.98 7.09 5.44
C PHE A 100 -25.67 6.87 6.80
N SER A 101 -25.02 6.14 7.72
CA SER A 101 -25.66 5.67 8.96
C SER A 101 -25.38 6.55 10.18
N GLY A 102 -24.24 7.26 10.21
CA GLY A 102 -23.82 8.12 11.33
C GLY A 102 -23.62 7.40 12.67
N GLN A 103 -23.53 6.07 12.69
CA GLN A 103 -23.55 5.31 13.95
C GLN A 103 -22.26 5.51 14.77
N PRO A 104 -22.36 5.79 16.09
CA PRO A 104 -21.19 5.96 16.97
C PRO A 104 -20.23 4.76 16.96
N GLU A 105 -20.77 3.55 16.86
CA GLU A 105 -19.98 2.32 16.82
C GLU A 105 -19.09 2.23 15.57
N THR A 106 -19.60 2.66 14.42
CA THR A 106 -18.81 2.70 13.17
C THR A 106 -17.66 3.69 13.30
N ARG A 107 -17.93 4.88 13.86
CA ARG A 107 -16.89 5.88 14.14
C ARG A 107 -15.83 5.33 15.08
N LYS A 108 -16.24 4.69 16.17
CA LYS A 108 -15.31 4.07 17.13
C LYS A 108 -14.40 3.05 16.44
N GLN A 109 -14.95 2.18 15.60
CA GLN A 109 -14.16 1.21 14.83
C GLN A 109 -13.14 1.88 13.89
N ILE A 110 -13.51 2.99 13.25
CA ILE A 110 -12.57 3.75 12.38
C ILE A 110 -11.41 4.31 13.20
N VAL A 111 -11.69 4.92 14.36
CA VAL A 111 -10.66 5.44 15.28
C VAL A 111 -9.76 4.32 15.76
N ASP A 112 -10.34 3.22 16.23
CA ASP A 112 -9.59 2.08 16.77
C ASP A 112 -8.66 1.47 15.70
N LEU A 113 -9.10 1.38 14.44
CA LEU A 113 -8.27 0.94 13.32
C LEU A 113 -7.19 1.97 12.96
N GLY A 114 -7.53 3.26 12.92
CA GLY A 114 -6.59 4.35 12.67
C GLY A 114 -5.42 4.35 13.65
N LEU A 115 -5.73 4.24 14.95
CA LEU A 115 -4.73 4.15 16.00
C LEU A 115 -3.93 2.85 15.94
N LYS A 116 -4.60 1.69 15.78
CA LYS A 116 -3.93 0.38 15.76
C LYS A 116 -2.92 0.22 14.62
N TYR A 117 -3.21 0.81 13.46
CA TYR A 117 -2.36 0.70 12.28
C TYR A 117 -1.58 1.97 11.96
N ASN A 118 -1.61 2.98 12.84
CA ASN A 118 -1.00 4.29 12.59
C ASN A 118 -1.42 4.86 11.22
N LEU A 119 -2.72 4.88 10.96
CA LEU A 119 -3.32 5.39 9.72
C LEU A 119 -4.09 6.68 10.02
N LEU A 120 -3.88 7.68 9.18
CA LEU A 120 -4.72 8.87 9.16
C LEU A 120 -6.13 8.50 8.67
N THR A 121 -7.14 9.02 9.34
CA THR A 121 -8.56 8.82 9.06
C THR A 121 -9.29 10.15 9.24
N GLU A 122 -10.58 10.21 8.92
CA GLU A 122 -11.42 11.39 9.20
C GLU A 122 -11.42 11.80 10.68
N PHE A 123 -11.17 10.85 11.59
CA PHE A 123 -11.28 11.05 13.04
C PHE A 123 -9.94 11.01 13.79
N THR A 124 -8.82 10.94 13.08
CA THR A 124 -7.48 10.82 13.70
C THR A 124 -6.49 11.76 13.00
N SER A 125 -5.64 12.44 13.76
CA SER A 125 -4.56 13.29 13.24
C SER A 125 -3.20 12.89 13.84
N PHE A 126 -2.12 13.13 13.10
CA PHE A 126 -0.78 13.06 13.65
C PHE A 126 -0.40 14.44 14.19
N VAL A 127 0.02 14.48 15.46
CA VAL A 127 0.50 15.71 16.11
C VAL A 127 1.95 15.49 16.52
N ALA A 128 2.84 16.35 16.01
CA ALA A 128 4.22 16.40 16.46
C ALA A 128 4.32 17.36 17.65
N VAL A 129 4.86 16.89 18.78
CA VAL A 129 5.15 17.72 19.94
C VAL A 129 6.65 17.95 19.96
N ASP A 130 7.08 19.21 19.84
CA ASP A 130 8.47 19.61 20.05
C ASP A 130 8.67 19.95 21.54
N HIS A 131 9.71 19.37 22.14
CA HIS A 131 10.11 19.61 23.52
C HIS A 131 11.23 20.65 23.59
N SER A 132 11.16 21.71 22.78
CA SER A 132 12.04 22.85 22.93
C SER A 132 11.66 23.61 24.21
N ARG A 133 12.60 23.68 25.16
CA ARG A 133 12.42 24.41 26.43
C ARG A 133 12.02 25.86 26.13
N PRO A 134 11.11 26.49 26.92
CA PRO A 134 10.79 27.90 26.73
C PRO A 134 12.09 28.71 26.75
N ALA A 135 12.34 29.44 25.67
CA ALA A 135 13.45 30.36 25.60
C ALA A 135 13.36 31.33 26.79
N ASP A 136 14.40 31.35 27.60
CA ASP A 136 14.58 32.28 28.70
C ASP A 136 14.33 33.69 28.18
N LYS A 137 13.39 34.41 28.81
CA LYS A 137 12.94 35.73 28.38
C LYS A 137 14.10 36.71 28.47
N GLY A 138 14.75 37.02 27.34
CA GLY A 138 15.64 38.20 27.29
C GLY A 138 16.92 38.12 26.49
N ARG A 139 17.02 37.35 25.40
CA ARG A 139 18.09 37.58 24.42
C ARG A 139 17.51 37.77 23.03
N SER A 140 17.71 38.98 22.50
CA SER A 140 17.49 39.33 21.11
C SER A 140 18.21 38.31 20.22
N LEU A 141 17.42 37.49 19.53
CA LEU A 141 17.93 36.58 18.53
C LEU A 141 18.27 37.38 17.27
N GLN A 142 19.42 38.06 17.26
CA GLN A 142 20.16 38.24 16.01
C GLN A 142 20.83 36.89 15.69
N LYS A 143 20.01 35.88 15.37
CA LYS A 143 20.50 34.60 14.90
C LYS A 143 20.85 34.79 13.43
N SER A 144 22.13 35.06 13.18
CA SER A 144 22.72 34.97 11.84
C SER A 144 22.41 33.58 11.30
N MET A 145 21.49 33.49 10.33
CA MET A 145 21.11 32.25 9.69
C MET A 145 22.27 31.78 8.82
N HIS A 146 23.06 30.83 9.33
CA HIS A 146 23.89 30.00 8.47
C HIS A 146 23.03 28.81 8.04
N ASN A 147 22.41 28.93 6.87
CA ASN A 147 21.72 27.82 6.23
C ASN A 147 22.78 26.92 5.58
N THR A 148 23.18 25.84 6.24
CA THR A 148 23.77 24.70 5.53
C THR A 148 22.64 23.85 4.96
N SER A 149 21.84 24.45 4.08
CA SER A 149 21.10 23.67 3.10
C SER A 149 22.15 23.09 2.17
N GLY A 150 22.23 21.76 2.06
CA GLY A 150 23.00 21.13 0.99
C GLY A 150 22.52 21.72 -0.33
N SER A 151 23.33 22.60 -0.92
CA SER A 151 23.02 23.26 -2.17
C SER A 151 22.89 22.18 -3.23
N VAL A 152 21.74 22.17 -3.91
CA VAL A 152 21.61 21.44 -5.17
C VAL A 152 22.67 22.05 -6.09
N PRO A 153 23.63 21.26 -6.60
CA PRO A 153 24.71 21.80 -7.42
C PRO A 153 24.10 22.51 -8.63
N GLU A 154 24.65 23.66 -9.00
CA GLU A 154 24.18 24.37 -10.19
C GLU A 154 24.42 23.52 -11.45
N PRO A 155 23.67 23.72 -12.55
CA PRO A 155 23.75 22.85 -13.74
C PRO A 155 25.15 22.67 -14.32
N HIS A 156 26.04 23.65 -14.13
CA HIS A 156 27.43 23.60 -14.57
C HIS A 156 28.34 22.80 -13.62
N GLU A 157 27.95 22.56 -12.37
CA GLU A 157 28.69 21.69 -11.45
C GLU A 157 28.44 20.21 -11.78
N TRP A 158 27.21 19.87 -12.18
CA TRP A 158 26.88 18.52 -12.66
C TRP A 158 27.63 18.13 -13.94
N SER A 159 27.89 19.09 -14.84
CA SER A 159 28.67 18.81 -16.05
C SER A 159 30.15 18.53 -15.73
N LEU A 160 30.73 19.21 -14.73
CA LEU A 160 32.08 18.93 -14.24
C LEU A 160 32.17 17.54 -13.58
N ILE A 161 31.17 17.16 -12.77
CA ILE A 161 31.09 15.81 -12.18
C ILE A 161 31.00 14.74 -13.27
N ALA A 162 30.14 14.95 -14.27
CA ALA A 162 29.99 14.02 -15.39
C ALA A 162 31.29 13.88 -16.20
N LEU A 163 31.99 14.98 -16.47
CA LEU A 163 33.29 14.97 -17.16
C LEU A 163 34.35 14.21 -16.34
N GLY A 164 34.39 14.43 -15.02
CA GLY A 164 35.31 13.76 -14.11
C GLY A 164 35.09 12.24 -14.08
N VAL A 165 33.84 11.79 -14.03
CA VAL A 165 33.49 10.37 -14.09
C VAL A 165 33.88 9.77 -15.45
N LEU A 166 33.64 10.49 -16.55
CA LEU A 166 33.98 10.03 -17.89
C LEU A 166 35.50 9.91 -18.10
N LEU A 167 36.28 10.85 -17.57
CA LEU A 167 37.75 10.81 -17.60
C LEU A 167 38.30 9.67 -16.73
N LEU A 168 37.69 9.40 -15.58
CA LEU A 168 38.07 8.27 -14.71
C LEU A 168 37.77 6.92 -15.39
N VAL A 169 36.62 6.78 -16.05
CA VAL A 169 36.29 5.60 -16.86
C VAL A 169 37.27 5.44 -18.02
N PHE A 170 37.60 6.53 -18.72
CA PHE A 170 38.57 6.50 -19.81
C PHE A 170 39.95 6.06 -19.34
N LEU A 171 40.45 6.57 -18.20
CA LEU A 171 41.73 6.14 -17.63
C LEU A 171 41.72 4.66 -17.22
N LEU A 172 40.61 4.15 -16.65
CA LEU A 172 40.47 2.74 -16.31
C LEU A 172 40.45 1.83 -17.55
N PHE A 173 39.92 2.30 -18.68
CA PHE A 173 39.94 1.55 -19.94
C PHE A 173 41.29 1.66 -20.66
N ALA A 174 41.90 2.84 -20.70
CA ALA A 174 43.22 3.05 -21.29
C ALA A 174 44.30 2.25 -20.56
N ASN A 175 44.20 2.11 -19.23
CA ASN A 175 45.16 1.34 -18.43
C ASN A 175 44.97 -0.19 -18.53
N LYS A 176 43.84 -0.67 -19.07
CA LYS A 176 43.61 -2.11 -19.35
C LYS A 176 44.17 -2.57 -20.70
N GLY A 177 44.61 -1.66 -21.56
CA GLY A 177 45.21 -1.98 -22.87
C GLY A 177 46.71 -2.30 -22.86
N ALA A 178 47.39 -2.19 -21.71
CA ALA A 178 48.86 -2.32 -21.61
C ALA A 178 49.36 -3.67 -21.07
N PHE A 179 48.50 -4.70 -20.97
CA PHE A 179 48.89 -6.03 -20.46
C PHE A 179 48.52 -7.14 -21.46
N HIS A 180 48.96 -7.00 -22.70
CA HIS A 180 49.19 -8.11 -23.62
C HIS A 180 50.33 -7.72 -24.57
N ALA A 181 51.56 -7.95 -24.12
CA ALA A 181 52.74 -8.17 -24.93
C ALA A 181 53.56 -9.26 -24.23
#